data_AF-A0AB39QPD7-F1
#
_entry.id   AF-A0AB39QPD7-F1
#
_cell.length_a   1.000
_cell.length_b   1.000
_cell.length_c   1.000
_cell.angle_alpha   90.00
_cell.angle_beta   90.00
_cell.angle_gamma   90.00
#
_symmetry.space_group_name_H-M   'P 1'
#
loop_
_entity.id
_entity.type
_entity.pdbx_description
1 polymer ?
#
loop_
_entity_poly.entity_id
_entity_poly.type
_entity_poly.pdbx_seq_one_letter_code
_entity_poly.pdbx_strand_id
1 'polypeptide(L)'
;MMTSTTTLAIGTGAGTLVLSTVSALVTGVLATSTLRHHRQVFAWTRKIRGRDEANAELDRPAEWLTDLYKAQCRLARKPCRAGDFEDISQTGNMIKGIADHTGALRPELTEVADRVDVYLATALPEPGPAAEVTAPELRAQLVQAMRQEAARGELARAVMAAEQKIKALRHG
;
A
#
# COMPACT_ATOMS: atom_id res chain seq x y z
N MET A 1 -76.10 21.78 42.12
CA MET A 1 -75.36 21.06 41.06
C MET A 1 -75.58 21.80 39.75
N MET A 2 -74.53 22.36 39.16
CA MET A 2 -74.47 22.66 37.73
C MET A 2 -73.08 22.24 37.26
N THR A 3 -73.02 21.10 36.57
CA THR A 3 -71.83 20.66 35.83
C THR A 3 -71.92 21.26 34.44
N SER A 4 -71.16 22.33 34.19
CA SER A 4 -70.98 22.86 32.83
C SER A 4 -70.22 21.84 31.99
N THR A 5 -70.91 21.24 31.02
CA THR A 5 -70.31 20.40 29.98
C THR A 5 -69.85 21.32 28.86
N THR A 6 -68.57 21.69 28.84
CA THR A 6 -67.93 22.31 27.68
C THR A 6 -67.65 21.22 26.65
N THR A 7 -68.56 21.06 25.70
CA THR A 7 -68.34 20.22 24.52
C THR A 7 -67.28 20.89 23.66
N LEU A 8 -66.07 20.34 23.63
CA LEU A 8 -65.03 20.72 22.68
C LEU A 8 -65.52 20.39 21.27
N ALA A 9 -65.93 21.41 20.52
CA ALA A 9 -66.16 21.32 19.09
C ALA A 9 -64.80 21.17 18.40
N ILE A 10 -64.36 19.93 18.20
CA ILE A 10 -63.24 19.64 17.29
C ILE A 10 -63.78 19.84 15.88
N GLY A 11 -63.64 21.07 15.36
CA GLY A 11 -63.97 21.40 13.98
C GLY A 11 -63.04 20.67 13.02
N THR A 12 -63.43 19.48 12.59
CA THR A 12 -62.81 18.76 11.46
C THR A 12 -63.21 19.44 10.14
N GLY A 13 -62.81 20.70 9.97
CA GLY A 13 -63.00 21.41 8.71
C GLY A 13 -62.09 20.82 7.63
N ALA A 14 -62.51 20.88 6.37
CA ALA A 14 -61.75 20.41 5.20
C ALA A 14 -60.27 20.88 5.20
N GLY A 15 -59.97 22.04 5.80
CA GLY A 15 -58.60 22.53 6.00
C GLY A 15 -57.70 21.66 6.87
N THR A 16 -58.23 20.97 7.90
CA THR A 16 -57.45 20.03 8.73
C THR A 16 -57.09 18.75 7.97
N LEU A 17 -58.01 18.25 7.14
CA LEU A 17 -57.75 17.10 6.26
C LEU A 17 -56.71 17.47 5.20
N VAL A 18 -56.82 18.64 4.57
CA VAL A 18 -55.85 19.12 3.58
C VAL A 18 -54.45 19.33 4.20
N LEU A 19 -54.36 19.89 5.41
CA LEU A 19 -53.05 20.03 6.08
C LEU A 19 -52.44 18.67 6.41
N SER A 20 -53.25 17.71 6.87
CA SER A 20 -52.78 16.37 7.22
C SER A 20 -52.28 15.58 6.01
N THR A 21 -52.96 15.69 4.86
CA THR A 21 -52.55 15.01 3.62
C THR A 21 -51.30 15.64 3.01
N VAL A 22 -51.19 16.97 3.01
CA VAL A 22 -49.98 17.68 2.56
C VAL A 22 -48.79 17.37 3.48
N SER A 23 -49.00 17.39 4.80
CA SER A 23 -47.96 17.02 5.77
C SER A 23 -47.50 15.59 5.58
N ALA A 24 -48.41 14.62 5.44
CA ALA A 24 -48.08 13.22 5.19
C ALA A 24 -47.32 13.03 3.87
N LEU A 25 -47.70 13.74 2.80
CA LEU A 25 -46.97 13.73 1.53
C LEU A 25 -45.55 14.28 1.68
N VAL A 26 -45.39 15.43 2.34
CA VAL A 26 -44.07 16.04 2.58
C VAL A 26 -43.20 15.12 3.43
N THR A 27 -43.71 14.57 4.53
CA THR A 27 -42.97 13.61 5.36
C THR A 27 -42.63 12.34 4.59
N GLY A 28 -43.53 11.82 3.75
CA GLY A 28 -43.25 10.66 2.90
C GLY A 28 -42.16 10.92 1.86
N VAL A 29 -42.18 12.09 1.21
CA VAL A 29 -41.13 12.50 0.25
C VAL A 29 -39.79 12.70 0.96
N LEU A 30 -39.78 13.34 2.13
CA LEU A 30 -38.56 13.50 2.92
C LEU A 30 -38.02 12.14 3.38
N ALA A 31 -38.86 11.27 3.94
CA ALA A 31 -38.44 9.95 4.41
C ALA A 31 -37.85 9.11 3.27
N THR A 32 -38.49 9.11 2.09
CA THR A 32 -37.98 8.37 0.92
C THR A 32 -36.70 8.98 0.36
N SER A 33 -36.58 10.31 0.34
CA SER A 33 -35.35 11.02 -0.06
C SER A 33 -34.19 10.70 0.88
N THR A 34 -34.41 10.82 2.20
CA THR A 34 -33.43 10.48 3.22
C THR A 34 -33.00 9.02 3.13
N LEU A 35 -33.95 8.10 2.90
CA LEU A 35 -33.64 6.67 2.77
C LEU A 35 -32.85 6.35 1.50
N ARG A 36 -33.14 7.01 0.37
CA ARG A 36 -32.31 6.93 -0.86
C ARG A 36 -30.91 7.49 -0.63
N HIS A 37 -30.81 8.64 0.02
CA HIS A 37 -29.53 9.27 0.33
C HIS A 37 -28.66 8.38 1.22
N HIS A 38 -29.24 7.82 2.29
CA HIS A 38 -28.51 6.86 3.15
C HIS A 38 -28.04 5.64 2.36
N ARG A 39 -28.88 5.04 1.52
CA ARG A 39 -28.47 3.90 0.68
C ARG A 39 -27.31 4.25 -0.24
N GLN A 40 -27.33 5.44 -0.84
CA GLN A 40 -26.26 5.92 -1.69
C GLN A 40 -24.96 6.15 -0.91
N VAL A 41 -25.04 6.80 0.26
CA VAL A 41 -23.89 7.00 1.15
C VAL A 41 -23.31 5.68 1.60
N PHE A 42 -24.13 4.71 2.05
CA PHE A 42 -23.64 3.39 2.46
C PHE A 42 -23.02 2.59 1.31
N ALA A 43 -23.57 2.68 0.10
CA ALA A 43 -22.97 2.05 -1.07
C ALA A 43 -21.60 2.68 -1.38
N TRP A 44 -21.50 4.01 -1.31
CA TRP A 44 -20.25 4.75 -1.50
C TRP A 44 -19.21 4.42 -0.41
N THR A 45 -19.61 4.41 0.86
CA THR A 45 -18.72 4.06 1.98
C THR A 45 -18.19 2.63 1.85
N ARG A 46 -19.05 1.66 1.46
CA ARG A 46 -18.60 0.29 1.19
C ARG A 46 -17.61 0.22 0.02
N LYS A 47 -17.87 0.98 -1.05
CA LYS A 47 -16.96 1.05 -2.20
C LYS A 47 -15.60 1.64 -1.80
N ILE A 48 -15.58 2.70 -1.00
CA ILE A 48 -14.34 3.30 -0.52
C ILE A 48 -13.59 2.33 0.39
N ARG A 49 -14.28 1.71 1.35
CA ARG A 49 -13.64 0.77 2.28
C ARG A 49 -13.00 -0.41 1.56
N GLY A 50 -13.68 -1.00 0.57
CA GLY A 50 -13.09 -2.08 -0.23
C GLY A 50 -11.86 -1.64 -1.03
N ARG A 51 -11.84 -0.39 -1.52
CA ARG A 51 -10.66 0.19 -2.18
C ARG A 51 -9.53 0.46 -1.19
N ASP A 52 -9.84 0.93 0.01
CA ASP A 52 -8.84 1.19 1.05
C ASP A 52 -8.23 -0.12 1.55
N GLU A 53 -9.03 -1.18 1.71
CA GLU A 53 -8.55 -2.53 2.05
C GLU A 53 -7.62 -3.08 0.95
N ALA A 54 -7.99 -2.96 -0.33
CA ALA A 54 -7.12 -3.36 -1.45
C ALA A 54 -5.82 -2.53 -1.52
N ASN A 55 -5.87 -1.24 -1.20
CA ASN A 55 -4.68 -0.39 -1.14
C ASN A 55 -3.78 -0.73 0.04
N ALA A 56 -4.34 -1.14 1.18
CA ALA A 56 -3.57 -1.53 2.35
C ALA A 56 -2.69 -2.76 2.10
N GLU A 57 -3.12 -3.69 1.23
CA GLU A 57 -2.30 -4.82 0.79
C GLU A 57 -1.04 -4.38 0.03
N LEU A 58 -1.06 -3.19 -0.58
CA LEU A 58 0.04 -2.61 -1.34
C LEU A 58 0.96 -1.70 -0.50
N ASP A 59 0.61 -1.41 0.76
CA ASP A 59 1.41 -0.53 1.62
C ASP A 59 2.68 -1.22 2.12
N ARG A 60 2.59 -2.46 2.60
CA ARG A 60 3.78 -3.21 3.07
C ARG A 60 4.82 -3.44 1.98
N PRO A 61 4.46 -3.92 0.76
CA PRO A 61 5.42 -4.06 -0.32
C PRO A 61 6.07 -2.72 -0.69
N ALA A 62 5.30 -1.62 -0.69
CA ALA A 62 5.83 -0.29 -0.99
C ALA A 62 6.84 0.19 0.06
N GLU A 63 6.56 -0.05 1.35
CA GLU A 63 7.46 0.27 2.46
C GLU A 63 8.78 -0.50 2.35
N TRP A 64 8.71 -1.81 2.13
CA TRP A 64 9.93 -2.64 2.02
C TRP A 64 10.75 -2.33 0.77
N LEU A 65 10.12 -2.02 -0.37
CA LEU A 65 10.82 -1.56 -1.57
C LEU A 65 11.53 -0.23 -1.32
N THR A 66 10.87 0.70 -0.62
CA THR A 66 11.47 1.98 -0.23
C THR A 66 12.67 1.76 0.70
N ASP A 67 12.54 0.86 1.67
CA ASP A 67 13.61 0.57 2.63
C ASP A 67 14.78 -0.18 2.00
N LEU A 68 14.52 -1.09 1.07
CA LEU A 68 15.53 -1.73 0.23
C LEU A 68 16.30 -0.68 -0.61
N TYR A 69 15.59 0.27 -1.22
CA TYR A 69 16.21 1.36 -1.95
C TYR A 69 17.07 2.26 -1.05
N LYS A 70 16.64 2.56 0.17
CA LYS A 70 17.46 3.31 1.14
C LYS A 70 18.69 2.51 1.57
N ALA A 71 18.54 1.21 1.83
CA ALA A 71 19.64 0.33 2.22
C ALA A 71 20.72 0.27 1.14
N GLN A 72 20.36 0.04 -0.13
CA GLN A 72 21.34 0.02 -1.23
C GLN A 72 22.03 1.38 -1.41
N CYS A 73 21.30 2.49 -1.21
CA CYS A 73 21.86 3.83 -1.33
C CYS A 73 22.90 4.11 -0.24
N ARG A 74 22.69 3.61 0.98
CA ARG A 74 23.68 3.72 2.07
C ARG A 74 24.98 2.98 1.75
N LEU A 75 24.88 1.85 1.05
CA LEU A 75 26.01 1.02 0.66
C LEU A 75 26.78 1.54 -0.57
N ALA A 76 26.22 2.48 -1.34
CA ALA A 76 26.82 2.98 -2.59
C ALA A 76 28.19 3.67 -2.43
N ARG A 77 28.57 4.02 -1.19
CA ARG A 77 29.82 4.76 -0.90
C ARG A 77 31.07 3.89 -0.88
N LYS A 78 30.94 2.58 -0.66
CA LYS A 78 32.06 1.67 -0.52
C LYS A 78 31.75 0.31 -1.16
N PRO A 79 32.75 -0.40 -1.71
CA PRO A 79 32.61 -1.82 -1.97
C PRO A 79 32.23 -2.53 -0.66
N CYS A 80 31.25 -3.44 -0.73
CA CYS A 80 30.64 -4.03 0.46
C CYS A 80 31.01 -5.50 0.61
N ARG A 81 31.11 -5.94 1.86
CA ARG A 81 31.36 -7.34 2.21
C ARG A 81 30.07 -8.03 2.60
N ALA A 82 30.12 -9.34 2.77
CA ALA A 82 28.95 -10.14 3.15
C ALA A 82 28.25 -9.59 4.41
N GLY A 83 29.01 -9.15 5.42
CA GLY A 83 28.45 -8.58 6.65
C GLY A 83 27.74 -7.23 6.46
N ASP A 84 28.07 -6.46 5.42
CA ASP A 84 27.41 -5.17 5.15
C ASP A 84 26.00 -5.34 4.54
N PHE A 85 25.63 -6.56 4.12
CA PHE A 85 24.40 -6.84 3.37
C PHE A 85 23.24 -7.35 4.22
N GLU A 86 23.37 -7.41 5.55
CA GLU A 86 22.35 -7.98 6.45
C GLU A 86 20.96 -7.38 6.21
N ASP A 87 20.86 -6.04 6.23
CA ASP A 87 19.60 -5.32 5.99
C ASP A 87 18.97 -5.64 4.62
N ILE A 88 19.81 -5.77 3.59
CA ILE A 88 19.37 -6.06 2.22
C ILE A 88 18.87 -7.49 2.10
N SER A 89 19.59 -8.45 2.70
CA SER A 89 19.20 -9.86 2.76
C SER A 89 17.89 -10.05 3.53
N GLN A 90 17.75 -9.40 4.68
CA GLN A 90 16.52 -9.45 5.46
C GLN A 90 15.33 -8.90 4.67
N THR A 91 15.47 -7.72 4.06
CA THR A 91 14.40 -7.09 3.28
C THR A 91 14.04 -7.92 2.03
N GLY A 92 15.04 -8.49 1.35
CA GLY A 92 14.84 -9.38 0.21
C GLY A 92 14.05 -10.63 0.58
N ASN A 93 14.35 -11.25 1.72
CA ASN A 93 13.61 -12.40 2.22
C ASN A 93 12.15 -12.06 2.57
N MET A 94 11.92 -10.88 3.16
CA MET A 94 10.55 -10.40 3.43
C MET A 94 9.76 -10.22 2.13
N ILE A 95 10.36 -9.59 1.11
CA ILE A 95 9.77 -9.41 -0.22
C ILE A 95 9.47 -10.77 -0.87
N LYS A 96 10.40 -11.71 -0.80
CA LYS A 96 10.22 -13.08 -1.32
C LYS A 96 9.04 -13.80 -0.64
N GLY A 97 8.90 -13.65 0.68
CA GLY A 97 7.80 -14.25 1.44
C GLY A 97 6.41 -13.72 1.06
N ILE A 98 6.30 -12.47 0.61
CA ILE A 98 5.01 -11.88 0.19
C ILE A 98 4.74 -11.98 -1.31
N ALA A 99 5.75 -12.27 -2.14
CA ALA A 99 5.61 -12.29 -3.59
C ALA A 99 4.48 -13.24 -4.04
N ASP A 100 4.36 -14.40 -3.39
CA ASP A 100 3.30 -15.38 -3.67
C ASP A 100 1.91 -14.95 -3.21
N HIS A 101 1.83 -14.07 -2.21
CA HIS A 101 0.57 -13.60 -1.63
C HIS A 101 -0.01 -12.40 -2.40
N THR A 102 0.83 -11.66 -3.15
CA THR A 102 0.41 -10.48 -3.91
C THR A 102 0.40 -10.77 -5.40
N GLY A 103 -0.59 -11.53 -5.87
CA GLY A 103 -0.62 -12.07 -7.25
C GLY A 103 -0.41 -11.04 -8.37
N ALA A 104 -0.93 -9.82 -8.21
CA ALA A 104 -0.77 -8.74 -9.19
C ALA A 104 0.63 -8.12 -9.27
N LEU A 105 1.45 -8.30 -8.22
CA LEU A 105 2.82 -7.81 -8.08
C LEU A 105 3.86 -8.94 -8.05
N ARG A 106 3.42 -10.20 -8.05
CA ARG A 106 4.28 -11.38 -7.98
C ARG A 106 5.48 -11.31 -8.95
N PRO A 107 5.31 -11.02 -10.26
CA PRO A 107 6.45 -11.04 -11.16
C PRO A 107 7.46 -9.93 -10.82
N GLU A 108 6.99 -8.72 -10.48
CA GLU A 108 7.86 -7.61 -10.11
C GLU A 108 8.58 -7.86 -8.76
N LEU A 109 7.91 -8.42 -7.76
CA LEU A 109 8.51 -8.75 -6.46
C LEU A 109 9.49 -9.93 -6.55
N THR A 110 9.19 -10.91 -7.40
CA THR A 110 10.10 -12.04 -7.66
C THR A 110 11.38 -11.54 -8.33
N GLU A 111 11.27 -10.68 -9.35
CA GLU A 111 12.42 -10.07 -9.99
C GLU A 111 13.26 -9.26 -8.99
N VAL A 112 12.63 -8.48 -8.11
CA VAL A 112 13.36 -7.76 -7.05
C VAL A 112 14.12 -8.73 -6.13
N ALA A 113 13.49 -9.81 -5.69
CA ALA A 113 14.13 -10.81 -4.84
C ALA A 113 15.32 -11.49 -5.55
N ASP A 114 15.17 -11.85 -6.83
CA ASP A 114 16.24 -12.44 -7.63
C ASP A 114 17.41 -11.45 -7.80
N ARG A 115 17.12 -10.15 -8.02
CA ARG A 115 18.17 -9.11 -8.08
C ARG A 115 18.86 -8.88 -6.75
N VAL A 116 18.16 -9.05 -5.63
CA VAL A 116 18.80 -9.05 -4.31
C VAL A 116 19.79 -10.21 -4.22
N ASP A 117 19.38 -11.44 -4.57
CA ASP A 117 20.27 -12.61 -4.53
C ASP A 117 21.51 -12.42 -5.41
N VAL A 118 21.36 -11.85 -6.61
CA VAL A 118 22.48 -11.49 -7.49
C VAL A 118 23.39 -10.44 -6.84
N TYR A 119 22.83 -9.41 -6.20
CA TYR A 119 23.61 -8.37 -5.53
C TYR A 119 24.40 -8.93 -4.34
N LEU A 120 23.79 -9.79 -3.52
CA LEU A 120 24.44 -10.47 -2.41
C LEU A 120 25.61 -11.35 -2.88
N ALA A 121 25.46 -12.04 -4.02
CA ALA A 121 26.52 -12.85 -4.62
C ALA A 121 27.74 -12.05 -5.08
N THR A 122 27.61 -10.71 -5.21
CA THR A 122 28.74 -9.84 -5.56
C THR A 122 29.58 -9.38 -4.36
N ALA A 123 29.24 -9.81 -3.14
CA ALA A 123 29.99 -9.44 -1.95
C ALA A 123 31.50 -9.69 -2.08
N LEU A 124 32.29 -8.73 -1.60
CA LEU A 124 33.73 -8.90 -1.53
C LEU A 124 34.11 -9.93 -0.45
N PRO A 125 35.19 -10.70 -0.67
CA PRO A 125 35.71 -11.60 0.34
C PRO A 125 36.19 -10.83 1.58
N GLU A 126 36.09 -11.47 2.74
CA GLU A 126 36.64 -10.93 3.99
C GLU A 126 38.16 -10.76 3.88
N PRO A 127 38.73 -9.70 4.49
CA PRO A 127 40.16 -9.49 4.47
C PRO A 127 40.83 -10.63 5.23
N GLY A 128 41.68 -11.39 4.54
CA GLY A 128 42.48 -12.43 5.15
C GLY A 128 43.49 -11.87 6.16
N PRO A 129 44.17 -12.73 6.93
CA PRO A 129 45.18 -12.32 7.90
C PRO A 129 46.47 -11.75 7.26
N ALA A 130 46.58 -11.78 5.93
CA ALA A 130 47.72 -11.25 5.20
C ALA A 130 47.66 -9.71 5.12
N ALA A 131 48.76 -9.05 5.50
CA ALA A 131 48.87 -7.59 5.55
C ALA A 131 49.01 -6.92 4.17
N GLU A 132 49.35 -7.68 3.12
CA GLU A 132 49.55 -7.16 1.76
C GLU A 132 48.74 -7.97 0.74
N VAL A 133 47.86 -7.27 0.02
CA VAL A 133 47.09 -7.82 -1.10
C VAL A 133 47.99 -7.82 -2.33
N THR A 134 48.15 -8.96 -2.97
CA THR A 134 48.97 -9.07 -4.18
C THR A 134 48.30 -8.34 -5.36
N ALA A 135 49.08 -7.86 -6.33
CA ALA A 135 48.56 -7.22 -7.54
C ALA A 135 47.44 -8.00 -8.28
N PRO A 136 47.51 -9.34 -8.45
CA PRO A 136 46.39 -10.10 -9.05
C PRO A 136 45.14 -10.12 -8.18
N GLU A 137 45.26 -10.21 -6.85
CA GLU A 137 44.12 -10.17 -5.93
C GLU A 137 43.44 -8.81 -5.94
N LEU A 138 44.21 -7.72 -6.00
CA LEU A 138 43.67 -6.37 -6.14
C LEU A 138 42.84 -6.23 -7.43
N ARG A 139 43.33 -6.76 -8.55
CA ARG A 139 42.59 -6.76 -9.82
C ARG A 139 41.28 -7.56 -9.71
N ALA A 140 41.30 -8.72 -9.07
CA ALA A 140 40.10 -9.52 -8.85
C ALA A 140 39.07 -8.77 -7.99
N GLN A 141 39.51 -8.10 -6.92
CA GLN A 141 38.64 -7.28 -6.07
C GLN A 141 38.04 -6.09 -6.83
N LEU A 142 38.79 -5.42 -7.70
CA LEU A 142 38.25 -4.34 -8.54
C LEU A 142 37.18 -4.84 -9.51
N VAL A 143 37.41 -5.98 -10.18
CA VAL A 143 36.41 -6.60 -11.06
C VAL A 143 35.15 -6.95 -10.28
N GLN A 144 35.30 -7.49 -9.06
CA GLN A 144 34.17 -7.80 -8.20
C GLN A 144 33.41 -6.55 -7.76
N ALA A 145 34.11 -5.47 -7.39
CA ALA A 145 33.48 -4.19 -7.05
C ALA A 145 32.71 -3.58 -8.24
N MET A 146 33.23 -3.72 -9.47
CA MET A 146 32.49 -3.30 -10.68
C MET A 146 31.21 -4.11 -10.89
N ARG A 147 31.28 -5.44 -10.67
CA ARG A 147 30.09 -6.32 -10.73
C ARG A 147 29.07 -5.94 -9.67
N GLN A 148 29.55 -5.61 -8.47
CA GLN A 148 28.71 -5.14 -7.38
C GLN A 148 27.96 -3.86 -7.76
N GLU A 149 28.64 -2.88 -8.34
CA GLU A 149 27.99 -1.64 -8.79
C GLU A 149 26.98 -1.87 -9.91
N ALA A 150 27.28 -2.76 -10.86
CA ALA A 150 26.34 -3.14 -11.91
C ALA A 150 25.08 -3.82 -11.34
N ALA A 151 25.26 -4.76 -10.41
CA ALA A 151 24.16 -5.45 -9.73
C ALA A 151 23.31 -4.49 -8.89
N ARG A 152 23.94 -3.51 -8.20
CA ARG A 152 23.23 -2.43 -7.50
C ARG A 152 22.34 -1.62 -8.45
N GLY A 153 22.86 -1.26 -9.62
CA GLY A 153 22.10 -0.54 -10.64
C GLY A 153 20.93 -1.34 -11.22
N GLU A 154 21.07 -2.65 -11.33
CA GLU A 154 19.98 -3.55 -11.72
C GLU A 154 18.90 -3.68 -10.64
N LEU A 155 19.31 -3.86 -9.39
CA LEU A 155 18.41 -3.88 -8.24
C LEU A 155 17.59 -2.57 -8.15
N ALA A 156 18.24 -1.42 -8.29
CA ALA A 156 17.57 -0.13 -8.29
C ALA A 156 16.50 -0.03 -9.39
N ARG A 157 16.79 -0.53 -10.60
CA ARG A 157 15.82 -0.56 -11.70
C ARG A 157 14.63 -1.47 -11.40
N ALA A 158 14.87 -2.66 -10.85
CA ALA A 158 13.82 -3.59 -10.47
C ALA A 158 12.90 -2.99 -9.39
N VAL A 159 13.48 -2.34 -8.36
CA VAL A 159 12.72 -1.67 -7.30
C VAL A 159 11.84 -0.56 -7.86
N MET A 160 12.40 0.30 -8.72
CA MET A 160 11.63 1.39 -9.35
C MET A 160 10.48 0.86 -10.23
N ALA A 161 10.69 -0.24 -10.95
CA ALA A 161 9.64 -0.88 -11.75
C ALA A 161 8.51 -1.41 -10.86
N ALA A 162 8.84 -2.08 -9.75
CA ALA A 162 7.86 -2.57 -8.78
C ALA A 162 7.08 -1.42 -8.12
N GLU A 163 7.73 -0.32 -7.76
CA GLU A 163 7.05 0.88 -7.24
C GLU A 163 6.10 1.51 -8.26
N GLN A 164 6.51 1.59 -9.53
CA GLN A 164 5.65 2.09 -10.61
C GLN A 164 4.41 1.20 -10.79
N LYS A 165 4.59 -0.13 -10.70
CA LYS A 165 3.48 -1.08 -10.74
C LYS A 165 2.52 -0.89 -9.57
N ILE A 166 3.03 -0.70 -8.35
CA ILE A 166 2.20 -0.38 -7.17
C ILE A 166 1.40 0.90 -7.40
N LYS A 167 2.03 1.96 -7.92
CA LYS A 167 1.33 3.22 -8.24
C LYS A 167 0.24 3.02 -9.29
N ALA A 168 0.50 2.22 -10.32
CA ALA A 168 -0.51 1.89 -11.32
C ALA A 168 -1.70 1.13 -10.71
N LEU A 169 -1.45 0.17 -9.82
CA LEU A 169 -2.50 -0.60 -9.14
C LEU A 169 -3.34 0.24 -8.15
N ARG A 170 -2.76 1.27 -7.54
CA ARG A 170 -3.50 2.20 -6.65
C ARG A 170 -4.45 3.14 -7.39
N HIS A 171 -4.19 3.38 -8.68
CA HIS A 171 -4.90 4.38 -9.48
C HIS A 171 -5.76 3.79 -10.61
N GLY A 172 -5.58 2.51 -10.95
CA GLY A 172 -6.43 1.76 -11.89
C GLY A 172 -7.67 1.21 -11.21
#